data_AF-A0A2G6X0H9-F1
#
_entry.id   AF-A0A2G6X0H9-F1
#
_cell.length_a   1.000
_cell.length_b   1.000
_cell.length_c   1.000
_cell.angle_alpha   90.00
_cell.angle_beta   90.00
_cell.angle_gamma   90.00
#
_symmetry.space_group_name_H-M   'P 1'
#
loop_
_entity.id
_entity.type
_entity.pdbx_description
1 polymer ?
#
loop_
_entity_poly.entity_id
_entity_poly.type
_entity_poly.pdbx_seq_one_letter_code
_entity_poly.pdbx_strand_id
1 'polypeptide(L)'
;MFWGLVVFMPVGVTYLSAILLLLTLLVGGGLRERYARLRANPLWWPVVAYVAWTFIVLAVRPHYPETPSNLFHGLRIALTFLMAMALTREEALWALRGFLLIAALNIVLIVLHYSLGFPVPGALRGVVMEVGNKSISNALLFSIVAASAAVYGLSQITGHRPLRALAAFALVLGLGAVVALPLTSRTSVLALLLVIPVVCLHQWKNHLKALSAALILGAVVIGAGLYQLPQLQQKVETGIEELEKAQTGAVFHGSWIIRYYMYRDTGAMIADQPVAGWGIGGWTEQWHKRGPALFADSNMPHNDFLWVGAQGGIPGILSLLAIMLVAVWQAWRRPDIAGRYALAATLIALIASSVNSAMRDAQIGLAVLWIAMVYLRLAQEAQDPDPWRGLWPVRPVRPARLQT
;
A
#
# COMPACT_ATOMS: atom_id res chain seq x y z
N MET A 1 12.07 -10.60 -10.49
CA MET A 1 11.00 -11.59 -10.77
C MET A 1 10.47 -12.24 -9.49
N PHE A 2 11.31 -12.95 -8.72
CA PHE A 2 10.86 -13.78 -7.58
C PHE A 2 10.02 -13.02 -6.53
N TRP A 3 10.43 -11.83 -6.10
CA TRP A 3 9.71 -11.11 -5.05
C TRP A 3 8.26 -10.77 -5.43
N GLY A 4 8.02 -10.31 -6.66
CA GLY A 4 6.66 -10.06 -7.14
C GLY A 4 5.76 -11.30 -7.11
N LEU A 5 6.32 -12.49 -7.36
CA LEU A 5 5.58 -13.76 -7.37
C LEU A 5 5.19 -14.23 -5.96
N VAL A 6 5.87 -13.78 -4.91
CA VAL A 6 5.65 -14.29 -3.54
C VAL A 6 5.02 -13.28 -2.59
N VAL A 7 4.55 -12.12 -3.06
CA VAL A 7 3.98 -11.08 -2.16
C VAL A 7 2.76 -11.56 -1.35
N PHE A 8 2.07 -12.60 -1.81
CA PHE A 8 0.96 -13.24 -1.08
C PHE A 8 1.40 -14.35 -0.11
N MET A 9 2.67 -14.77 -0.15
CA MET A 9 3.22 -15.82 0.71
C MET A 9 3.50 -15.30 2.13
N PRO A 10 3.76 -16.20 3.10
CA PRO A 10 4.16 -15.81 4.46
C PRO A 10 5.38 -14.89 4.47
N VAL A 11 5.48 -14.06 5.50
CA VAL A 11 6.48 -12.97 5.59
C VAL A 11 7.92 -13.46 5.45
N GLY A 12 8.25 -14.64 5.96
CA GLY A 12 9.59 -15.24 5.81
C GLY A 12 10.00 -15.41 4.34
N VAL A 13 9.06 -15.79 3.46
CA VAL A 13 9.32 -15.92 2.03
C VAL A 13 9.54 -14.54 1.40
N THR A 14 8.76 -13.52 1.81
CA THR A 14 8.96 -12.15 1.32
C THR A 14 10.28 -11.55 1.78
N TYR A 15 10.75 -11.85 2.99
CA TYR A 15 12.09 -11.48 3.46
C TYR A 15 13.18 -12.16 2.66
N LEU A 16 13.05 -13.47 2.42
CA LEU A 16 13.99 -14.21 1.59
C LEU A 16 14.09 -13.57 0.20
N SER A 17 12.96 -13.21 -0.42
CA SER A 17 12.97 -12.53 -1.71
C SER A 17 13.62 -11.15 -1.68
N ALA A 18 13.40 -10.37 -0.62
CA ALA A 18 14.03 -9.06 -0.44
C ALA A 18 15.56 -9.20 -0.33
N ILE A 19 16.04 -10.16 0.46
CA ILE A 19 17.48 -10.46 0.63
C ILE A 19 18.08 -10.95 -0.69
N LEU A 20 17.43 -11.91 -1.35
CA LEU A 20 17.89 -12.41 -2.65
C LEU A 20 17.94 -11.29 -3.69
N LEU A 21 16.93 -10.41 -3.73
CA LEU A 21 16.96 -9.26 -4.62
C LEU A 21 18.16 -8.36 -4.31
N LEU A 22 18.36 -8.00 -3.03
CA LEU A 22 19.50 -7.18 -2.63
C LEU A 22 20.82 -7.79 -3.09
N LEU A 23 21.04 -9.07 -2.83
CA LEU A 23 22.23 -9.80 -3.27
C LEU A 23 22.37 -9.77 -4.80
N THR A 24 21.29 -10.00 -5.55
CA THR A 24 21.32 -9.94 -7.02
C THR A 24 21.60 -8.53 -7.54
N LEU A 25 21.13 -7.48 -6.88
CA LEU A 25 21.43 -6.10 -7.26
C LEU A 25 22.90 -5.74 -7.00
N LEU A 26 23.50 -6.32 -5.95
CA LEU A 26 24.91 -6.11 -5.60
C LEU A 26 25.86 -6.88 -6.53
N VAL A 27 25.52 -8.12 -6.87
CA VAL A 27 26.38 -9.03 -7.67
C VAL A 27 26.12 -8.90 -9.17
N GLY A 28 24.90 -8.54 -9.59
CA GLY A 28 24.46 -8.55 -10.99
C GLY A 28 25.05 -7.45 -11.89
N GLY A 29 26.01 -6.66 -11.39
CA GLY A 29 26.68 -5.60 -12.14
C GLY A 29 25.83 -4.33 -12.33
N GLY A 30 26.41 -3.34 -13.01
CA GLY A 30 25.75 -2.06 -13.31
C GLY A 30 25.50 -1.16 -12.09
N LEU A 31 26.29 -1.33 -11.03
CA LEU A 31 26.12 -0.57 -9.78
C LEU A 31 26.21 0.94 -9.99
N ARG A 32 27.08 1.38 -10.91
CA ARG A 32 27.26 2.80 -11.24
C ARG A 32 25.99 3.37 -11.87
N GLU A 33 25.40 2.67 -12.83
CA GLU A 33 24.17 3.07 -13.52
C GLU A 33 22.97 3.05 -12.57
N ARG A 34 22.87 2.02 -11.71
CA ARG A 34 21.83 1.94 -10.68
C ARG A 34 21.96 3.07 -9.67
N TYR A 35 23.16 3.35 -9.20
CA TYR A 35 23.41 4.47 -8.29
C TYR A 35 23.09 5.82 -8.94
N ALA A 36 23.51 6.03 -10.19
CA ALA A 36 23.16 7.24 -10.95
C ALA A 36 21.64 7.40 -11.09
N ARG A 37 20.92 6.31 -11.39
CA ARG A 37 19.44 6.29 -11.45
C ARG A 37 18.81 6.65 -10.11
N LEU A 38 19.32 6.09 -9.01
CA LEU A 38 18.86 6.39 -7.67
C LEU A 38 19.07 7.87 -7.33
N ARG A 39 20.26 8.40 -7.60
CA ARG A 39 20.61 9.81 -7.32
C ARG A 39 19.80 10.80 -8.15
N ALA A 40 19.43 10.42 -9.37
CA ALA A 40 18.56 11.22 -10.23
C ALA A 40 17.07 11.15 -9.82
N ASN A 41 16.69 10.21 -8.94
CA ASN A 41 15.29 10.03 -8.54
C ASN A 41 14.84 11.14 -7.58
N PRO A 42 13.67 11.77 -7.77
CA PRO A 42 13.13 12.74 -6.83
C PRO A 42 12.93 12.20 -5.40
N LEU A 43 12.81 10.88 -5.22
CA LEU A 43 12.72 10.24 -3.89
C LEU A 43 14.05 10.15 -3.15
N TRP A 44 15.19 10.42 -3.81
CA TRP A 44 16.51 10.27 -3.19
C TRP A 44 16.64 11.06 -1.89
N TRP A 45 16.37 12.37 -1.94
CA TRP A 45 16.55 13.25 -0.78
C TRP A 45 15.56 12.97 0.35
N PRO A 46 14.26 12.74 0.10
CA PRO A 46 13.33 12.28 1.15
C PRO A 46 13.80 10.99 1.86
N VAL A 47 14.28 10.00 1.10
CA VAL A 47 14.78 8.74 1.68
C VAL A 47 16.07 8.96 2.48
N VAL A 48 17.01 9.76 1.96
CA VAL A 48 18.24 10.10 2.68
C VAL A 48 17.94 10.87 3.96
N ALA A 49 17.02 11.83 3.92
CA ALA A 49 16.60 12.58 5.11
C ALA A 49 16.01 11.65 6.17
N TYR A 50 15.15 10.72 5.77
CA TYR A 50 14.58 9.72 6.67
C TYR A 50 15.64 8.82 7.32
N VAL A 51 16.58 8.30 6.53
CA VAL A 51 17.67 7.44 7.03
C VAL A 51 18.64 8.21 7.91
N ALA A 52 19.09 9.39 7.48
CA ALA A 52 19.99 10.24 8.25
C ALA A 52 19.35 10.63 9.58
N TRP A 53 18.07 11.03 9.57
CA TRP A 53 17.35 11.36 10.78
C TRP A 53 17.20 10.17 11.72
N THR A 54 16.92 8.97 11.19
CA THR A 54 16.89 7.73 11.98
C THR A 54 18.22 7.49 12.70
N PHE A 55 19.36 7.70 12.02
CA PHE A 55 20.68 7.55 12.65
C PHE A 55 21.01 8.66 13.65
N ILE A 56 20.58 9.91 13.39
CA ILE A 56 20.71 11.00 14.36
C ILE A 56 19.96 10.66 15.64
N VAL A 57 18.69 10.25 15.53
CA VAL A 57 17.87 9.83 16.68
C VAL A 57 18.53 8.65 17.41
N LEU A 58 19.02 7.64 16.68
CA LEU A 58 19.75 6.52 17.27
C LEU A 58 21.00 6.97 18.04
N ALA A 59 21.71 8.00 17.58
CA ALA A 59 22.92 8.49 18.23
C ALA A 59 22.65 9.34 19.48
N VAL A 60 21.54 10.08 19.52
CA VAL A 60 21.27 11.09 20.56
C VAL A 60 20.18 10.70 21.57
N ARG A 61 19.43 9.62 21.33
CA ARG A 61 18.33 9.18 22.20
C ARG A 61 18.64 7.86 22.90
N PRO A 62 17.97 7.57 24.03
CA PRO A 62 18.09 6.29 24.72
C PRO A 62 17.78 5.10 23.80
N HIS A 63 18.43 3.98 24.07
CA HIS A 63 18.14 2.70 23.44
C HIS A 63 17.24 1.88 24.35
N TYR A 64 16.34 1.16 23.72
CA TYR A 64 15.30 0.33 24.29
C TYR A 64 15.49 -1.12 23.85
N PRO A 65 14.87 -2.10 24.52
CA PRO A 65 14.88 -3.50 24.07
C PRO A 65 14.44 -3.65 22.60
N GLU A 66 13.51 -2.82 22.17
CA GLU A 66 12.96 -2.80 20.81
C GLU A 66 13.75 -1.93 19.81
N THR A 67 14.86 -1.31 20.22
CA THR A 67 15.67 -0.48 19.32
C THR A 67 16.19 -1.25 18.10
N PRO A 68 16.77 -2.46 18.24
CA PRO A 68 17.27 -3.21 17.08
C PRO A 68 16.16 -3.57 16.09
N SER A 69 15.00 -4.03 16.59
CA SER A 69 13.86 -4.41 15.76
C SER A 69 13.31 -3.19 15.00
N ASN A 70 13.12 -2.06 15.68
CA ASN A 70 12.57 -0.84 15.07
C ASN A 70 13.56 -0.15 14.13
N LEU A 71 14.86 -0.19 14.43
CA LEU A 71 15.91 0.26 13.51
C LEU A 71 15.86 -0.56 12.23
N PHE A 72 15.78 -1.89 12.35
CA PHE A 72 15.64 -2.76 11.20
C PHE A 72 14.37 -2.46 10.39
N HIS A 73 13.22 -2.27 11.04
CA HIS A 73 11.98 -1.88 10.36
C HIS A 73 12.14 -0.55 9.60
N GLY A 74 12.74 0.47 10.21
CA GLY A 74 12.99 1.76 9.57
C GLY A 74 13.90 1.64 8.36
N LEU A 75 15.06 0.99 8.52
CA LEU A 75 16.00 0.79 7.41
C LEU A 75 15.42 -0.09 6.29
N ARG A 76 14.61 -1.10 6.63
CA ARG A 76 13.90 -1.95 5.65
C ARG A 76 12.95 -1.16 4.76
N ILE A 77 12.24 -0.16 5.32
CA ILE A 77 11.36 0.73 4.55
C ILE A 77 12.18 1.44 3.48
N ALA A 78 13.25 2.15 3.89
CA ALA A 78 14.15 2.85 2.98
C ALA A 78 14.76 1.91 1.93
N LEU A 79 15.21 0.72 2.35
CA LEU A 79 15.81 -0.26 1.46
C LEU A 79 14.82 -0.77 0.41
N THR A 80 13.55 -0.98 0.78
CA THR A 80 12.51 -1.43 -0.16
C THR A 80 12.25 -0.38 -1.24
N PHE A 81 12.21 0.91 -0.88
CA PHE A 81 12.16 2.01 -1.85
C PHE A 81 13.37 1.99 -2.79
N LEU A 82 14.59 1.97 -2.22
CA LEU A 82 15.81 2.03 -3.00
C LEU A 82 15.97 0.83 -3.94
N MET A 83 15.67 -0.39 -3.48
CA MET A 83 15.72 -1.57 -4.34
C MET A 83 14.76 -1.47 -5.53
N ALA A 84 13.53 -1.00 -5.32
CA ALA A 84 12.55 -0.83 -6.39
C ALA A 84 12.99 0.27 -7.39
N MET A 85 13.48 1.40 -6.89
CA MET A 85 13.96 2.50 -7.73
C MET A 85 15.26 2.14 -8.48
N ALA A 86 16.05 1.21 -7.96
CA ALA A 86 17.28 0.71 -8.58
C ALA A 86 17.03 -0.27 -9.73
N LEU A 87 15.81 -0.78 -9.91
CA LEU A 87 15.51 -1.72 -11.00
C LEU A 87 15.68 -1.07 -12.37
N THR A 88 16.04 -1.86 -13.38
CA THR A 88 15.84 -1.50 -14.79
C THR A 88 14.35 -1.62 -15.14
N ARG A 89 13.95 -1.06 -16.29
CA ARG A 89 12.59 -1.22 -16.83
C ARG A 89 12.21 -2.71 -16.96
N GLU A 90 13.11 -3.53 -17.51
CA GLU A 90 12.84 -4.96 -17.69
C GLU A 90 12.71 -5.71 -16.36
N GLU A 91 13.57 -5.42 -15.39
CA GLU A 91 13.48 -6.03 -14.06
C GLU A 91 12.17 -5.67 -13.35
N ALA A 92 11.73 -4.40 -13.47
CA ALA A 92 10.47 -3.93 -12.94
C ALA A 92 9.27 -4.61 -13.64
N LEU A 93 9.31 -4.76 -14.97
CA LEU A 93 8.30 -5.54 -15.72
C LEU A 93 8.25 -6.98 -15.24
N TRP A 94 9.38 -7.64 -15.01
CA TRP A 94 9.41 -9.02 -14.50
C TRP A 94 8.89 -9.14 -13.07
N ALA A 95 9.15 -8.16 -12.21
CA ALA A 95 8.54 -8.11 -10.88
C ALA A 95 7.01 -7.98 -10.98
N LEU A 96 6.54 -7.08 -11.85
CA LEU A 96 5.12 -6.86 -12.08
C LEU A 96 4.42 -8.09 -12.70
N ARG A 97 5.04 -8.77 -13.66
CA ARG A 97 4.54 -10.05 -14.20
C ARG A 97 4.35 -11.08 -13.10
N GLY A 98 5.34 -11.22 -12.22
CA GLY A 98 5.25 -12.10 -11.06
C GLY A 98 4.05 -11.77 -10.19
N PHE A 99 3.85 -10.48 -9.89
CA PHE A 99 2.71 -9.99 -9.11
C PHE A 99 1.36 -10.30 -9.76
N LEU A 100 1.20 -9.98 -11.05
CA LEU A 100 -0.06 -10.23 -11.76
C LEU A 100 -0.36 -11.72 -11.91
N LEU A 101 0.68 -12.54 -12.13
CA LEU A 101 0.54 -14.00 -12.18
C LEU A 101 0.06 -14.55 -10.84
N ILE A 102 0.71 -14.21 -9.72
CA ILE A 102 0.29 -14.73 -8.41
C ILE A 102 -1.08 -14.19 -8.01
N ALA A 103 -1.41 -12.94 -8.35
CA ALA A 103 -2.75 -12.39 -8.12
C ALA A 103 -3.82 -13.18 -8.91
N ALA A 104 -3.58 -13.49 -10.18
CA ALA A 104 -4.49 -14.29 -10.99
C ALA A 104 -4.67 -15.71 -10.42
N LEU A 105 -3.58 -16.37 -10.01
CA LEU A 105 -3.63 -17.68 -9.37
C LEU A 105 -4.43 -17.64 -8.06
N ASN A 106 -4.28 -16.58 -7.27
CA ASN A 106 -5.03 -16.42 -6.03
C ASN A 106 -6.51 -16.11 -6.26
N ILE A 107 -6.86 -15.39 -7.33
CA ILE A 107 -8.27 -15.22 -7.72
C ILE A 107 -8.88 -16.58 -8.07
N VAL A 108 -8.16 -17.42 -8.82
CA VAL A 108 -8.60 -18.79 -9.12
C VAL A 108 -8.74 -19.60 -7.83
N LEU A 109 -7.79 -19.51 -6.90
CA LEU A 109 -7.86 -20.17 -5.60
C LEU A 109 -9.11 -19.75 -4.81
N ILE A 110 -9.42 -18.46 -4.76
CA ILE A 110 -10.62 -17.93 -4.10
C ILE A 110 -11.88 -18.51 -4.75
N VAL A 111 -11.96 -18.49 -6.08
CA VAL A 111 -13.11 -19.05 -6.80
C VAL A 111 -13.26 -20.54 -6.50
N LEU A 112 -12.19 -21.33 -6.58
CA LEU A 112 -12.22 -22.77 -6.30
C LEU A 112 -12.61 -23.05 -4.84
N HIS A 113 -12.12 -22.26 -3.90
CA HIS A 113 -12.46 -22.39 -2.49
C HIS A 113 -13.96 -22.15 -2.25
N TYR A 114 -14.51 -21.06 -2.76
CA TYR A 114 -15.92 -20.69 -2.53
C TYR A 114 -16.92 -21.44 -3.41
N SER A 115 -16.52 -21.97 -4.56
CA SER A 115 -17.40 -22.74 -5.45
C SER A 115 -17.36 -24.25 -5.20
N LEU A 116 -16.20 -24.82 -4.84
CA LEU A 116 -16.01 -26.26 -4.70
C LEU A 116 -15.67 -26.71 -3.27
N GLY A 117 -15.50 -25.78 -2.33
CA GLY A 117 -15.11 -26.12 -0.95
C GLY A 117 -13.67 -26.61 -0.81
N PHE A 118 -12.78 -26.25 -1.74
CA PHE A 118 -11.39 -26.72 -1.74
C PHE A 118 -10.64 -26.33 -0.45
N PRO A 119 -9.99 -27.26 0.27
CA PRO A 119 -9.26 -26.94 1.49
C PRO A 119 -7.98 -26.15 1.17
N VAL A 120 -7.84 -24.97 1.78
CA VAL A 120 -6.69 -24.08 1.52
C VAL A 120 -5.56 -24.35 2.53
N PRO A 121 -4.31 -24.57 2.07
CA PRO A 121 -3.15 -24.73 2.95
C PRO A 121 -2.99 -23.56 3.91
N GLY A 122 -2.48 -23.83 5.12
CA GLY A 122 -2.36 -22.83 6.19
C GLY A 122 -1.68 -21.52 5.75
N ALA A 123 -0.61 -21.63 4.96
CA ALA A 123 0.15 -20.49 4.43
C ALA A 123 -0.65 -19.55 3.50
N LEU A 124 -1.74 -20.05 2.89
CA LEU A 124 -2.57 -19.33 1.93
C LEU A 124 -3.95 -18.97 2.50
N ARG A 125 -4.26 -19.33 3.75
CA ARG A 125 -5.57 -19.00 4.36
C ARG A 125 -5.87 -17.51 4.33
N GLY A 126 -4.87 -16.66 4.58
CA GLY A 126 -5.01 -15.20 4.50
C GLY A 126 -5.35 -14.66 3.10
N VAL A 127 -5.39 -15.50 2.06
CA VAL A 127 -5.87 -15.14 0.70
C VAL A 127 -7.39 -15.28 0.60
N VAL A 128 -7.97 -16.24 1.33
CA VAL A 128 -9.39 -16.59 1.24
C VAL A 128 -10.19 -16.20 2.47
N MET A 129 -9.57 -15.90 3.61
CA MET A 129 -10.27 -15.51 4.83
C MET A 129 -9.44 -14.57 5.71
N GLU A 130 -10.09 -13.93 6.68
CA GLU A 130 -9.45 -13.06 7.67
C GLU A 130 -8.42 -13.83 8.52
N VAL A 131 -7.15 -13.44 8.44
CA VAL A 131 -6.03 -14.02 9.22
C VAL A 131 -5.02 -12.91 9.53
N GLY A 132 -5.20 -12.25 10.68
CA GLY A 132 -4.30 -11.22 11.20
C GLY A 132 -3.92 -10.15 10.17
N ASN A 133 -2.69 -9.67 10.25
CA ASN A 133 -2.19 -8.62 9.33
C ASN A 133 -1.95 -9.14 7.90
N LYS A 134 -1.90 -10.47 7.71
CA LYS A 134 -1.67 -11.06 6.40
C LYS A 134 -2.88 -10.92 5.48
N SER A 135 -4.09 -11.12 5.98
CA SER A 135 -5.29 -10.86 5.18
C SER A 135 -5.44 -9.39 4.82
N ILE A 136 -5.04 -8.47 5.72
CA ILE A 136 -4.97 -7.02 5.42
C ILE A 136 -4.00 -6.74 4.28
N SER A 137 -2.79 -7.32 4.32
CA SER A 137 -1.81 -7.20 3.23
C SER A 137 -2.38 -7.71 1.91
N ASN A 138 -2.99 -8.88 1.92
CA ASN A 138 -3.51 -9.52 0.71
C ASN A 138 -4.70 -8.73 0.13
N ALA A 139 -5.57 -8.20 0.99
CA ALA A 139 -6.67 -7.32 0.59
C ALA A 139 -6.13 -6.02 -0.06
N LEU A 140 -5.08 -5.42 0.48
CA LEU A 140 -4.45 -4.23 -0.12
C LEU A 140 -3.82 -4.53 -1.49
N LEU A 141 -3.18 -5.70 -1.64
CA LEU A 141 -2.66 -6.15 -2.93
C LEU A 141 -3.80 -6.36 -3.95
N PHE A 142 -4.92 -6.97 -3.54
CA PHE A 142 -6.11 -7.06 -4.40
C PHE A 142 -6.70 -5.69 -4.73
N SER A 143 -6.68 -4.73 -3.80
CA SER A 143 -7.07 -3.35 -4.10
C SER A 143 -6.17 -2.70 -5.17
N ILE A 144 -4.87 -3.00 -5.20
CA ILE A 144 -3.98 -2.54 -6.29
C ILE A 144 -4.38 -3.16 -7.63
N VAL A 145 -4.71 -4.45 -7.65
CA VAL A 145 -5.20 -5.14 -8.87
C VAL A 145 -6.54 -4.56 -9.33
N ALA A 146 -7.48 -4.36 -8.41
CA ALA A 146 -8.79 -3.77 -8.70
C ALA A 146 -8.64 -2.33 -9.21
N ALA A 147 -7.83 -1.49 -8.57
CA ALA A 147 -7.58 -0.13 -9.04
C ALA A 147 -6.89 -0.12 -10.42
N SER A 148 -5.99 -1.08 -10.69
CA SER A 148 -5.40 -1.28 -12.02
C SER A 148 -6.46 -1.70 -13.05
N ALA A 149 -7.39 -2.59 -12.68
CA ALA A 149 -8.51 -2.96 -13.53
C ALA A 149 -9.43 -1.76 -13.81
N ALA A 150 -9.68 -0.89 -12.83
CA ALA A 150 -10.45 0.35 -13.03
C ALA A 150 -9.75 1.30 -14.01
N VAL A 151 -8.44 1.56 -13.85
CA VAL A 151 -7.63 2.36 -14.79
C VAL A 151 -7.72 1.79 -16.20
N TYR A 152 -7.55 0.47 -16.34
CA TYR A 152 -7.67 -0.20 -17.63
C TYR A 152 -9.08 -0.06 -18.22
N GLY A 153 -10.13 -0.34 -17.44
CA GLY A 153 -11.52 -0.25 -17.86
C GLY A 153 -11.87 1.15 -18.38
N LEU A 154 -11.48 2.19 -17.63
CA LEU A 154 -11.66 3.59 -18.04
C LEU A 154 -10.94 3.91 -19.37
N SER A 155 -9.74 3.37 -19.59
CA SER A 155 -9.03 3.53 -20.86
C SER A 155 -9.75 2.83 -22.04
N GLN A 156 -10.42 1.70 -21.77
CA GLN A 156 -11.17 0.97 -22.80
C GLN A 156 -12.50 1.64 -23.14
N ILE A 157 -13.15 2.33 -22.20
CA ILE A 157 -14.30 3.20 -22.50
C ILE A 157 -13.88 4.30 -23.48
N THR A 158 -12.78 5.02 -23.19
CA THR A 158 -12.29 6.07 -24.09
C THR A 158 -11.87 5.54 -25.45
N GLY A 159 -11.43 4.27 -25.50
CA GLY A 159 -11.10 3.56 -26.74
C GLY A 159 -12.28 2.89 -27.44
N HIS A 160 -13.53 3.15 -27.02
CA HIS A 160 -14.76 2.58 -27.59
C HIS A 160 -14.78 1.03 -27.60
N ARG A 161 -14.23 0.40 -26.56
CA ARG A 161 -14.19 -1.07 -26.37
C ARG A 161 -15.00 -1.50 -25.13
N PRO A 162 -16.35 -1.41 -25.17
CA PRO A 162 -17.20 -1.55 -23.99
C PRO A 162 -17.13 -2.94 -23.35
N LEU A 163 -16.97 -4.02 -24.13
CA LEU A 163 -16.86 -5.38 -23.59
C LEU A 163 -15.61 -5.57 -22.72
N ARG A 164 -14.49 -4.97 -23.12
CA ARG A 164 -13.24 -5.01 -22.32
C ARG A 164 -13.36 -4.16 -21.07
N ALA A 165 -14.05 -3.02 -21.16
CA ALA A 165 -14.36 -2.18 -20.01
C ALA A 165 -15.26 -2.93 -19.02
N LEU A 166 -16.31 -3.61 -19.50
CA LEU A 166 -17.22 -4.40 -18.69
C LEU A 166 -16.48 -5.52 -17.93
N ALA A 167 -15.62 -6.28 -18.62
CA ALA A 167 -14.80 -7.31 -17.97
C ALA A 167 -13.88 -6.73 -16.88
N ALA A 168 -13.31 -5.54 -17.13
CA ALA A 168 -12.46 -4.85 -16.16
C ALA A 168 -13.24 -4.39 -14.92
N PHE A 169 -14.44 -3.82 -15.09
CA PHE A 169 -15.29 -3.43 -13.96
C PHE A 169 -15.89 -4.62 -13.22
N ALA A 170 -16.20 -5.71 -13.92
CA ALA A 170 -16.59 -6.96 -13.27
C ALA A 170 -15.47 -7.48 -12.35
N LEU A 171 -14.20 -7.38 -12.79
CA LEU A 171 -13.04 -7.70 -11.95
C LEU A 171 -12.92 -6.75 -10.74
N VAL A 172 -13.17 -5.44 -10.91
CA VAL A 172 -13.20 -4.48 -9.81
C VAL A 172 -14.24 -4.88 -8.77
N LEU A 173 -15.48 -5.19 -9.19
CA LEU A 173 -16.56 -5.58 -8.30
C LEU A 173 -16.27 -6.92 -7.60
N GLY A 174 -15.76 -7.91 -8.34
CA GLY A 174 -15.40 -9.22 -7.78
C GLY A 174 -14.31 -9.10 -6.72
N LEU A 175 -13.23 -8.36 -7.00
CA LEU A 175 -12.17 -8.11 -6.02
C LEU A 175 -12.64 -7.22 -4.87
N GLY A 176 -13.51 -6.25 -5.12
CA GLY A 176 -14.14 -5.44 -4.09
C GLY A 176 -14.96 -6.30 -3.12
N ALA A 177 -15.69 -7.29 -3.63
CA ALA A 177 -16.43 -8.26 -2.83
C ALA A 177 -15.49 -9.15 -2.00
N VAL A 178 -14.40 -9.66 -2.60
CA VAL A 178 -13.36 -10.42 -1.87
C VAL A 178 -12.75 -9.60 -0.73
N VAL A 179 -12.45 -8.33 -0.99
CA VAL A 179 -11.85 -7.45 0.02
C VAL A 179 -12.84 -7.13 1.15
N ALA A 180 -14.12 -6.91 0.82
CA ALA A 180 -15.14 -6.49 1.78
C ALA A 180 -15.72 -7.64 2.61
N LEU A 181 -15.88 -8.83 2.01
CA LEU A 181 -16.61 -9.95 2.61
C LEU A 181 -15.66 -10.96 3.27
N PRO A 182 -14.91 -11.81 2.54
CA PRO A 182 -14.11 -12.85 3.18
C PRO A 182 -12.86 -12.32 3.88
N LEU A 183 -12.26 -11.23 3.38
CA LEU A 183 -11.06 -10.62 4.00
C LEU A 183 -11.38 -9.48 4.97
N THR A 184 -12.64 -9.05 5.05
CA THR A 184 -13.18 -8.04 5.99
C THR A 184 -12.33 -6.76 6.15
N SER A 185 -11.57 -6.38 5.12
CA SER A 185 -10.53 -5.35 5.24
C SER A 185 -11.08 -3.94 5.02
N ARG A 186 -11.48 -3.28 6.11
CA ARG A 186 -12.00 -1.89 6.11
C ARG A 186 -11.06 -0.90 5.41
N THR A 187 -9.76 -1.04 5.64
CA THR A 187 -8.75 -0.18 5.00
C THR A 187 -8.69 -0.36 3.49
N SER A 188 -8.81 -1.59 3.01
CA SER A 188 -8.72 -1.88 1.58
C SER A 188 -9.99 -1.43 0.85
N VAL A 189 -11.16 -1.53 1.50
CA VAL A 189 -12.42 -0.92 1.04
C VAL A 189 -12.29 0.61 0.98
N LEU A 190 -11.84 1.24 2.07
CA LEU A 190 -11.60 2.69 2.12
C LEU A 190 -10.63 3.12 1.01
N ALA A 191 -9.55 2.36 0.81
CA ALA A 191 -8.57 2.64 -0.23
C ALA A 191 -9.22 2.62 -1.62
N LEU A 192 -10.04 1.62 -1.96
CA LEU A 192 -10.74 1.57 -3.25
C LEU A 192 -11.73 2.73 -3.42
N LEU A 193 -12.51 3.03 -2.36
CA LEU A 193 -13.48 4.12 -2.36
C LEU A 193 -12.85 5.48 -2.59
N LEU A 194 -11.63 5.73 -2.06
CA LEU A 194 -10.93 7.00 -2.23
C LEU A 194 -10.11 7.04 -3.53
N VAL A 195 -9.46 5.94 -3.91
CA VAL A 195 -8.50 5.90 -5.02
C VAL A 195 -9.21 5.95 -6.38
N ILE A 196 -10.33 5.26 -6.55
CA ILE A 196 -11.04 5.24 -7.84
C ILE A 196 -11.50 6.65 -8.26
N PRO A 197 -12.14 7.46 -7.38
CA PRO A 197 -12.43 8.87 -7.69
C PRO A 197 -11.19 9.69 -8.06
N VAL A 198 -10.08 9.51 -7.35
CA VAL A 198 -8.83 10.24 -7.64
C VAL A 198 -8.25 9.86 -9.00
N VAL A 199 -8.33 8.59 -9.39
CA VAL A 199 -7.96 8.12 -10.74
C VAL A 199 -8.87 8.74 -11.81
N CYS A 200 -10.17 8.82 -11.57
CA CYS A 200 -11.12 9.50 -12.46
C CYS A 200 -10.76 10.99 -12.62
N LEU A 201 -10.47 11.68 -11.50
CA LEU A 201 -10.03 13.08 -11.48
C LEU A 201 -8.76 13.28 -12.29
N HIS A 202 -7.79 12.37 -12.18
CA HIS A 202 -6.56 12.41 -12.96
C HIS A 202 -6.81 12.18 -14.45
N GLN A 203 -7.68 11.23 -14.82
CA GLN A 203 -8.02 10.93 -16.20
C GLN A 203 -8.71 12.08 -16.92
N TRP A 204 -9.66 12.74 -16.26
CA TRP A 204 -10.43 13.84 -16.84
C TRP A 204 -10.12 15.19 -16.19
N LYS A 205 -8.85 15.43 -15.84
CA LYS A 205 -8.38 16.66 -15.20
C LYS A 205 -8.69 17.96 -15.96
N ASN A 206 -9.06 17.87 -17.25
CA ASN A 206 -9.47 19.02 -18.07
C ASN A 206 -10.99 19.28 -18.02
N HIS A 207 -11.77 18.41 -17.39
CA HIS A 207 -13.24 18.46 -17.29
C HIS A 207 -13.72 18.41 -15.83
N LEU A 208 -12.97 19.00 -14.91
CA LEU A 208 -13.17 18.87 -13.46
C LEU A 208 -14.59 19.23 -13.01
N LYS A 209 -15.20 20.30 -13.54
CA LYS A 209 -16.54 20.73 -13.10
C LYS A 209 -17.60 19.65 -13.28
N ALA A 210 -17.68 19.07 -14.49
CA ALA A 210 -18.64 18.01 -14.80
C ALA A 210 -18.32 16.72 -14.02
N LEU A 211 -17.03 16.39 -13.89
CA LEU A 211 -16.60 15.21 -13.16
C LEU A 211 -16.87 15.33 -11.65
N SER A 212 -16.59 16.47 -11.04
CA SER A 212 -16.89 16.71 -9.62
C SER A 212 -18.37 16.58 -9.35
N ALA A 213 -19.24 17.10 -10.23
CA ALA A 213 -20.69 16.93 -10.12
C ALA A 213 -21.07 15.44 -10.20
N ALA A 214 -20.52 14.68 -11.16
CA ALA A 214 -20.79 13.26 -11.32
C ALA A 214 -20.28 12.42 -10.13
N LEU A 215 -19.11 12.75 -9.57
CA LEU A 215 -18.55 12.08 -8.39
C LEU A 215 -19.35 12.39 -7.13
N ILE A 216 -19.78 13.65 -6.93
CA ILE A 216 -20.65 14.04 -5.81
C ILE A 216 -21.98 13.32 -5.93
N LEU A 217 -22.62 13.34 -7.10
CA LEU A 217 -23.87 12.63 -7.33
C LEU A 217 -23.72 11.13 -7.09
N GLY A 218 -22.66 10.52 -7.62
CA GLY A 218 -22.34 9.11 -7.39
C GLY A 218 -22.12 8.80 -5.92
N ALA A 219 -21.40 9.65 -5.19
CA ALA A 219 -21.18 9.52 -3.75
C ALA A 219 -22.49 9.64 -2.96
N VAL A 220 -23.38 10.56 -3.34
CA VAL A 220 -24.71 10.71 -2.71
C VAL A 220 -25.58 9.49 -2.99
N VAL A 221 -25.62 8.98 -4.22
CA VAL A 221 -26.41 7.78 -4.58
C VAL A 221 -25.89 6.54 -3.87
N ILE A 222 -24.57 6.30 -3.90
CA ILE A 222 -23.94 5.18 -3.20
C ILE A 222 -24.13 5.34 -1.69
N GLY A 223 -23.92 6.54 -1.15
CA GLY A 223 -24.10 6.84 0.27
C GLY A 223 -25.54 6.60 0.72
N ALA A 224 -26.53 7.07 -0.04
CA ALA A 224 -27.94 6.83 0.23
C ALA A 224 -28.29 5.33 0.17
N GLY A 225 -27.79 4.61 -0.84
CA GLY A 225 -28.01 3.16 -0.96
C GLY A 225 -27.36 2.36 0.17
N LEU A 226 -26.13 2.70 0.54
CA LEU A 226 -25.41 2.09 1.66
C LEU A 226 -26.06 2.41 3.00
N TYR A 227 -26.61 3.62 3.18
CA TYR A 227 -27.32 4.02 4.38
C TYR A 227 -28.57 3.16 4.64
N GLN A 228 -29.19 2.60 3.60
CA GLN A 228 -30.34 1.70 3.76
C GLN A 228 -29.96 0.30 4.27
N LEU A 229 -28.67 -0.02 4.42
CA LEU A 229 -28.22 -1.33 4.90
C LEU A 229 -28.12 -1.33 6.43
N PRO A 230 -28.98 -2.08 7.16
CA PRO A 230 -29.00 -2.07 8.63
C PRO A 230 -27.66 -2.50 9.24
N GLN A 231 -26.96 -3.42 8.58
CA GLN A 231 -25.64 -3.90 9.00
C GLN A 231 -24.58 -2.80 8.98
N LEU A 232 -24.69 -1.82 8.07
CA LEU A 232 -23.76 -0.70 8.00
C LEU A 232 -24.09 0.33 9.07
N GLN A 233 -25.39 0.63 9.26
CA GLN A 233 -25.87 1.53 10.32
C GLN A 233 -25.40 1.05 11.69
N GLN A 234 -25.70 -0.22 12.03
CA GLN A 234 -25.30 -0.82 13.31
C GLN A 234 -23.77 -0.77 13.53
N LYS A 235 -22.98 -0.97 12.48
CA LYS A 235 -21.51 -0.88 12.56
C LYS A 235 -21.02 0.55 12.83
N VAL A 236 -21.65 1.54 12.21
CA VAL A 236 -21.32 2.96 12.44
C VAL A 236 -21.72 3.37 13.86
N GLU A 237 -22.94 3.02 14.28
CA GLU A 237 -23.45 3.27 15.63
C GLU A 237 -22.54 2.63 16.69
N THR A 238 -22.18 1.35 16.52
CA THR A 238 -21.23 0.67 17.42
C THR A 238 -19.88 1.40 17.47
N GLY A 239 -19.37 1.87 16.33
CA GLY A 239 -18.11 2.62 16.27
C GLY A 239 -18.18 3.98 16.98
N ILE A 240 -19.30 4.69 16.85
CA ILE A 240 -19.55 5.96 17.55
C ILE A 240 -19.67 5.71 19.06
N GLU A 241 -20.46 4.71 19.48
CA GLU A 241 -20.58 4.33 20.89
C GLU A 241 -19.24 3.92 21.49
N GLU A 242 -18.43 3.14 20.77
CA GLU A 242 -17.06 2.79 21.19
C GLU A 242 -16.22 4.04 21.46
N LEU A 243 -16.33 5.06 20.59
CA LEU A 243 -15.58 6.30 20.70
C LEU A 243 -16.05 7.16 21.88
N GLU A 244 -17.37 7.29 22.08
CA GLU A 244 -17.96 8.02 23.20
C GLU A 244 -17.60 7.37 24.54
N LYS A 245 -17.69 6.04 24.62
CA LYS A 245 -17.25 5.26 25.78
C LYS A 245 -15.74 5.44 26.03
N ALA A 246 -14.92 5.43 24.98
CA ALA A 246 -13.48 5.66 25.11
C ALA A 246 -13.14 7.07 25.63
N GLN A 247 -13.87 8.10 25.16
CA GLN A 247 -13.71 9.49 25.62
C GLN A 247 -14.05 9.65 27.11
N THR A 248 -15.03 8.88 27.60
CA THR A 248 -15.41 8.85 29.03
C THR A 248 -14.53 7.91 29.87
N GLY A 249 -13.47 7.34 29.28
CA GLY A 249 -12.46 6.55 29.98
C GLY A 249 -12.74 5.04 30.03
N ALA A 250 -13.77 4.55 29.33
CA ALA A 250 -13.98 3.11 29.21
C ALA A 250 -12.82 2.45 28.43
N VAL A 251 -12.51 1.20 28.80
CA VAL A 251 -11.47 0.39 28.17
C VAL A 251 -12.01 -1.02 27.97
N PHE A 252 -12.18 -1.45 26.72
CA PHE A 252 -12.64 -2.80 26.36
C PHE A 252 -12.18 -3.16 24.94
N HIS A 253 -12.26 -4.43 24.56
CA HIS A 253 -11.85 -4.86 23.22
C HIS A 253 -12.83 -4.35 22.15
N GLY A 254 -12.35 -3.42 21.32
CA GLY A 254 -13.06 -2.89 20.16
C GLY A 254 -12.07 -2.21 19.20
N SER A 255 -12.44 -2.16 17.93
CA SER A 255 -11.52 -1.70 16.87
C SER A 255 -11.31 -0.19 16.88
N TRP A 256 -12.32 0.58 17.28
CA TRP A 256 -12.25 2.04 17.32
C TRP A 256 -11.68 2.53 18.64
N ILE A 257 -12.07 1.90 19.75
CA ILE A 257 -11.56 2.23 21.09
C ILE A 257 -10.05 2.05 21.20
N ILE A 258 -9.46 0.95 20.70
CA ILE A 258 -8.00 0.78 20.72
C ILE A 258 -7.28 1.87 19.90
N ARG A 259 -7.83 2.21 18.73
CA ARG A 259 -7.27 3.27 17.86
C ARG A 259 -7.37 4.64 18.50
N TYR A 260 -8.45 4.93 19.22
CA TYR A 260 -8.60 6.17 19.98
C TYR A 260 -7.45 6.34 20.99
N TYR A 261 -7.22 5.35 21.84
CA TYR A 261 -6.12 5.39 22.82
C TYR A 261 -4.76 5.44 22.14
N MET A 262 -4.53 4.62 21.10
CA MET A 262 -3.30 4.65 20.32
C MET A 262 -3.03 6.06 19.77
N TYR A 263 -4.04 6.73 19.20
CA TYR A 263 -3.84 8.03 18.55
C TYR A 263 -3.66 9.13 19.58
N ARG A 264 -4.48 9.14 20.63
CA ARG A 264 -4.40 10.11 21.73
C ARG A 264 -3.06 10.01 22.44
N ASP A 265 -2.71 8.83 22.93
CA ASP A 265 -1.54 8.66 23.77
C ASP A 265 -0.26 8.74 22.95
N THR A 266 -0.22 8.20 21.72
CA THR A 266 0.93 8.38 20.82
C THR A 266 1.09 9.84 20.39
N GLY A 267 -0.02 10.56 20.19
CA GLY A 267 0.00 12.01 19.96
C GLY A 267 0.62 12.77 21.12
N ALA A 268 0.28 12.40 22.36
CA ALA A 268 0.91 12.94 23.56
C ALA A 268 2.42 12.60 23.61
N MET A 269 2.83 11.39 23.22
CA MET A 269 4.28 11.07 23.13
C MET A 269 5.02 12.03 22.19
N ILE A 270 4.41 12.37 21.05
CA ILE A 270 4.99 13.31 20.08
C ILE A 270 5.02 14.72 20.67
N ALA A 271 3.95 15.16 21.35
CA ALA A 271 3.90 16.46 21.99
C ALA A 271 4.96 16.62 23.10
N ASP A 272 5.21 15.55 23.86
CA ASP A 272 6.22 15.55 24.93
C ASP A 272 7.66 15.62 24.39
N GLN A 273 7.94 15.05 23.22
CA GLN A 273 9.27 15.01 22.60
C GLN A 273 9.19 15.30 21.08
N PRO A 274 8.89 16.55 20.68
CA PRO A 274 8.49 16.86 19.31
C PRO A 274 9.65 16.82 18.29
N VAL A 275 10.90 16.96 18.74
CA VAL A 275 12.05 17.01 17.83
C VAL A 275 12.59 15.61 17.56
N ALA A 276 13.21 14.97 18.54
CA ALA A 276 13.88 13.68 18.36
C ALA A 276 13.03 12.48 18.83
N GLY A 277 11.77 12.70 19.21
CA GLY A 277 10.91 11.65 19.76
C GLY A 277 11.51 11.03 21.03
N TRP A 278 11.00 9.87 21.39
CA TRP A 278 11.47 9.11 22.55
C TRP A 278 12.75 8.32 22.25
N GLY A 279 13.09 8.12 20.98
CA GLY A 279 14.18 7.24 20.54
C GLY A 279 13.65 6.05 19.75
N ILE A 280 14.50 5.47 18.90
CA ILE A 280 14.16 4.29 18.10
C ILE A 280 13.83 3.12 19.03
N GLY A 281 12.67 2.48 18.85
CA GLY A 281 12.15 1.44 19.74
C GLY A 281 11.41 1.96 20.97
N GLY A 282 11.38 3.28 21.22
CA GLY A 282 10.80 3.86 22.43
C GLY A 282 9.28 3.78 22.52
N TRP A 283 8.56 3.59 21.40
CA TRP A 283 7.10 3.59 21.40
C TRP A 283 6.50 2.55 22.35
N THR A 284 7.02 1.31 22.37
CA THR A 284 6.45 0.23 23.18
C THR A 284 6.56 0.51 24.67
N GLU A 285 7.73 0.94 25.16
CA GLU A 285 7.91 1.27 26.57
C GLU A 285 7.04 2.47 26.97
N GLN A 286 6.96 3.48 26.11
CA GLN A 286 6.12 4.64 26.34
C GLN A 286 4.62 4.30 26.29
N TRP A 287 4.23 3.33 25.47
CA TRP A 287 2.87 2.81 25.41
C TRP A 287 2.53 2.06 26.70
N HIS A 288 3.41 1.22 27.24
CA HIS A 288 3.19 0.54 28.51
C HIS A 288 3.05 1.49 29.71
N LYS A 289 3.67 2.68 29.64
CA LYS A 289 3.58 3.70 30.69
C LYS A 289 2.30 4.53 30.63
N ARG A 290 1.66 4.65 29.46
CA ARG A 290 0.58 5.62 29.20
C ARG A 290 -0.73 4.98 28.78
N GLY A 291 -0.65 3.93 27.98
CA GLY A 291 -1.79 3.26 27.37
C GLY A 291 -2.50 2.34 28.35
N PRO A 292 -3.77 1.97 28.08
CA PRO A 292 -4.50 1.05 28.92
C PRO A 292 -3.83 -0.33 28.97
N ALA A 293 -3.75 -0.94 30.16
CA ALA A 293 -3.15 -2.26 30.36
C ALA A 293 -3.77 -3.36 29.47
N LEU A 294 -5.08 -3.24 29.15
CA LEU A 294 -5.78 -4.15 28.24
C LEU A 294 -5.14 -4.25 26.85
N PHE A 295 -4.43 -3.20 26.42
CA PHE A 295 -3.82 -3.12 25.10
C PHE A 295 -2.28 -3.17 25.15
N ALA A 296 -1.70 -3.62 26.26
CA ALA A 296 -0.26 -3.67 26.46
C ALA A 296 0.47 -4.53 25.40
N ASP A 297 -0.18 -5.55 24.85
CA ASP A 297 0.39 -6.41 23.81
C ASP A 297 0.54 -5.71 22.44
N SER A 298 -0.02 -4.51 22.28
CA SER A 298 0.16 -3.72 21.07
C SER A 298 1.60 -3.22 20.98
N ASN A 299 2.19 -3.36 19.81
CA ASN A 299 3.59 -2.96 19.54
C ASN A 299 3.71 -1.90 18.42
N MET A 300 2.59 -1.31 17.99
CA MET A 300 2.53 -0.16 17.08
C MET A 300 1.18 0.57 17.15
N PRO A 301 1.12 1.87 16.82
CA PRO A 301 -0.08 2.70 16.92
C PRO A 301 -1.06 2.59 15.72
N HIS A 302 -0.91 1.57 14.86
CA HIS A 302 -1.70 1.42 13.62
C HIS A 302 -1.72 2.68 12.73
N ASN A 303 -0.61 3.42 12.68
CA ASN A 303 -0.36 4.55 11.79
C ASN A 303 1.17 4.75 11.73
N ASP A 304 1.77 4.67 10.54
CA ASP A 304 3.22 4.78 10.37
C ASP A 304 3.74 6.17 10.75
N PHE A 305 2.96 7.22 10.53
CA PHE A 305 3.34 8.59 10.90
C PHE A 305 3.35 8.76 12.42
N LEU A 306 2.36 8.20 13.13
CA LEU A 306 2.40 8.18 14.59
C LEU A 306 3.57 7.34 15.13
N TRP A 307 3.85 6.20 14.50
CA TRP A 307 4.96 5.32 14.88
C TRP A 307 6.32 6.00 14.70
N VAL A 308 6.59 6.57 13.53
CA VAL A 308 7.84 7.32 13.29
C VAL A 308 7.88 8.58 14.13
N GLY A 309 6.75 9.27 14.32
CA GLY A 309 6.66 10.47 15.13
C GLY A 309 6.99 10.25 16.60
N ALA A 310 6.48 9.18 17.21
CA ALA A 310 6.77 8.91 18.61
C ALA A 310 8.26 8.59 18.85
N GLN A 311 8.93 8.03 17.86
CA GLN A 311 10.34 7.61 17.98
C GLN A 311 11.32 8.67 17.53
N GLY A 312 10.99 9.44 16.48
CA GLY A 312 11.86 10.42 15.84
C GLY A 312 11.24 11.81 15.69
N GLY A 313 10.15 12.10 16.38
CA GLY A 313 9.48 13.41 16.37
C GLY A 313 8.95 13.84 15.01
N ILE A 314 8.62 15.13 14.92
CA ILE A 314 8.11 15.80 13.72
C ILE A 314 9.04 15.61 12.50
N PRO A 315 10.39 15.72 12.60
CA PRO A 315 11.24 15.48 11.44
C PRO A 315 11.15 14.04 10.90
N GLY A 316 10.93 13.06 11.79
CA GLY A 316 10.62 11.69 11.38
C GLY A 316 9.31 11.59 10.59
N ILE A 317 8.24 12.24 11.09
CA ILE A 317 6.94 12.31 10.39
C ILE A 317 7.10 12.94 9.02
N LEU A 318 7.74 14.10 8.96
CA LEU A 318 7.88 14.89 7.74
C LEU A 318 8.72 14.17 6.69
N SER A 319 9.80 13.48 7.09
CA SER A 319 10.63 12.73 6.15
C SER A 319 9.89 11.53 5.55
N LEU A 320 9.15 10.75 6.36
CA LEU A 320 8.31 9.67 5.84
C LEU A 320 7.17 10.19 4.96
N LEU A 321 6.51 11.27 5.38
CA LEU A 321 5.44 11.91 4.61
C LEU A 321 5.96 12.45 3.28
N ALA A 322 7.15 13.07 3.26
CA ALA A 322 7.78 13.55 2.05
C ALA A 322 8.05 12.42 1.06
N ILE A 323 8.52 11.24 1.52
CA ILE A 323 8.69 10.06 0.65
C ILE A 323 7.36 9.72 -0.04
N MET A 324 6.27 9.64 0.71
CA MET A 324 4.96 9.25 0.17
C MET A 324 4.34 10.31 -0.73
N LEU A 325 4.41 11.58 -0.33
CA LEU A 325 3.86 12.67 -1.13
C LEU A 325 4.65 12.87 -2.42
N VAL A 326 5.98 12.74 -2.41
CA VAL A 326 6.79 12.79 -3.63
C VAL A 326 6.49 11.60 -4.55
N ALA A 327 6.24 10.41 -4.01
CA ALA A 327 5.82 9.24 -4.80
C ALA A 327 4.47 9.48 -5.50
N VAL A 328 3.46 9.94 -4.75
CA VAL A 328 2.13 10.29 -5.29
C VAL A 328 2.23 11.42 -6.31
N TRP A 329 3.01 12.46 -6.01
CA TRP A 329 3.21 13.62 -6.89
C TRP A 329 3.85 13.23 -8.23
N GLN A 330 4.88 12.37 -8.21
CA GLN A 330 5.50 11.88 -9.45
C GLN A 330 4.48 11.12 -10.31
N ALA A 331 3.66 10.26 -9.70
CA ALA A 331 2.63 9.54 -10.41
C ALA A 331 1.53 10.48 -10.96
N TRP A 332 1.11 11.46 -10.16
CA TRP A 332 0.10 12.46 -10.55
C TRP A 332 0.56 13.33 -11.73
N ARG A 333 1.83 13.75 -11.76
CA ARG A 333 2.36 14.61 -12.83
C ARG A 333 2.37 13.94 -14.19
N ARG A 334 2.51 12.60 -14.25
CA ARG A 334 2.51 11.84 -15.50
C ARG A 334 1.07 11.68 -16.02
N PRO A 335 0.69 12.27 -17.17
CA PRO A 335 -0.73 12.41 -17.57
C PRO A 335 -1.29 11.21 -18.35
N ASP A 336 -0.57 10.09 -18.39
CA ASP A 336 -0.93 8.90 -19.17
C ASP A 336 -1.41 7.73 -18.27
N ILE A 337 -1.62 6.56 -18.88
CA ILE A 337 -2.07 5.36 -18.17
C ILE A 337 -1.03 4.84 -17.16
N ALA A 338 0.27 5.01 -17.45
CA ALA A 338 1.34 4.59 -16.54
C ALA A 338 1.35 5.45 -15.27
N GLY A 339 1.15 6.77 -15.41
CA GLY A 339 0.94 7.68 -14.29
C GLY A 339 -0.26 7.27 -13.42
N ARG A 340 -1.39 6.91 -14.04
CA ARG A 340 -2.60 6.45 -13.32
C ARG A 340 -2.40 5.15 -12.56
N TYR A 341 -1.72 4.18 -13.15
CA TYR A 341 -1.35 2.94 -12.45
C TYR A 341 -0.50 3.23 -11.22
N ALA A 342 0.57 4.02 -11.37
CA ALA A 342 1.41 4.40 -10.24
C ALA A 342 0.65 5.22 -9.20
N LEU A 343 -0.26 6.10 -9.62
CA LEU A 343 -1.04 6.95 -8.73
C LEU A 343 -1.94 6.09 -7.85
N ALA A 344 -2.64 5.13 -8.45
CA ALA A 344 -3.46 4.19 -7.71
C ALA A 344 -2.65 3.41 -6.67
N ALA A 345 -1.53 2.80 -7.09
CA ALA A 345 -0.74 1.97 -6.18
C ALA A 345 -0.08 2.77 -5.04
N THR A 346 0.44 3.97 -5.34
CA THR A 346 1.08 4.84 -4.33
C THR A 346 0.07 5.44 -3.35
N LEU A 347 -1.14 5.80 -3.80
CA LEU A 347 -2.22 6.24 -2.91
C LEU A 347 -2.72 5.12 -2.00
N ILE A 348 -2.86 3.90 -2.51
CA ILE A 348 -3.21 2.73 -1.67
C ILE A 348 -2.15 2.54 -0.58
N ALA A 349 -0.86 2.61 -0.92
CA ALA A 349 0.22 2.53 0.05
C ALA A 349 0.16 3.68 1.07
N LEU A 350 -0.12 4.92 0.66
CA LEU A 350 -0.27 6.07 1.56
C LEU A 350 -1.44 5.88 2.54
N ILE A 351 -2.60 5.46 2.05
CA ILE A 351 -3.78 5.20 2.88
C ILE A 351 -3.48 4.08 3.88
N ALA A 352 -2.90 2.97 3.41
CA ALA A 352 -2.50 1.86 4.27
C ALA A 352 -1.55 2.30 5.38
N SER A 353 -0.59 3.15 5.05
CA SER A 353 0.37 3.70 6.01
C SER A 353 -0.28 4.61 7.05
N SER A 354 -1.32 5.33 6.64
CA SER A 354 -2.08 6.24 7.50
C SER A 354 -3.00 5.54 8.50
N VAL A 355 -3.37 4.27 8.26
CA VAL A 355 -4.41 3.61 9.07
C VAL A 355 -4.05 2.22 9.60
N ASN A 356 -2.89 1.63 9.25
CA ASN A 356 -2.51 0.29 9.75
C ASN A 356 -1.02 0.13 10.14
N SER A 357 -0.20 1.20 10.15
CA SER A 357 1.27 1.04 10.25
C SER A 357 1.80 0.06 9.18
N ALA A 358 1.27 0.18 7.96
CA ALA A 358 1.51 -0.74 6.86
C ALA A 358 2.99 -0.83 6.46
N MET A 359 3.76 0.25 6.60
CA MET A 359 5.18 0.23 6.28
C MET A 359 6.01 -0.42 7.36
N ARG A 360 5.71 -0.18 8.64
CA ARG A 360 6.41 -0.82 9.77
C ARG A 360 6.22 -2.33 9.77
N ASP A 361 4.96 -2.77 9.65
CA ASP A 361 4.63 -4.19 9.57
C ASP A 361 5.27 -4.82 8.32
N ALA A 362 6.09 -5.85 8.52
CA ALA A 362 6.76 -6.51 7.41
C ALA A 362 5.81 -7.32 6.51
N GLN A 363 4.71 -7.85 7.06
CA GLN A 363 3.71 -8.59 6.28
C GLN A 363 3.08 -7.70 5.21
N ILE A 364 2.76 -6.45 5.56
CA ILE A 364 2.15 -5.48 4.66
C ILE A 364 3.24 -4.72 3.89
N GLY A 365 4.26 -4.23 4.58
CA GLY A 365 5.26 -3.32 4.04
C GLY A 365 6.19 -3.96 3.02
N LEU A 366 6.61 -5.22 3.17
CA LEU A 366 7.42 -5.87 2.13
C LEU A 366 6.63 -6.19 0.87
N ALA A 367 5.31 -6.26 0.95
CA ALA A 367 4.45 -6.61 -0.17
C ALA A 367 3.88 -5.37 -0.85
N VAL A 368 3.06 -4.60 -0.13
CA VAL A 368 2.32 -3.45 -0.67
C VAL A 368 3.28 -2.34 -1.09
N LEU A 369 4.27 -2.00 -0.26
CA LEU A 369 5.23 -0.95 -0.60
C LEU A 369 6.08 -1.35 -1.81
N TRP A 370 6.56 -2.59 -1.84
CA TRP A 370 7.34 -3.12 -2.96
C TRP A 370 6.55 -2.99 -4.27
N ILE A 371 5.31 -3.48 -4.32
CA ILE A 371 4.49 -3.41 -5.54
C ILE A 371 4.18 -1.96 -5.91
N ALA A 372 3.82 -1.09 -4.96
CA ALA A 372 3.59 0.32 -5.24
C ALA A 372 4.82 1.02 -5.84
N MET A 373 6.02 0.67 -5.36
CA MET A 373 7.26 1.23 -5.88
C MET A 373 7.67 0.63 -7.23
N VAL A 374 7.36 -0.63 -7.52
CA VAL A 374 7.54 -1.20 -8.88
C VAL A 374 6.64 -0.46 -9.89
N TYR A 375 5.40 -0.18 -9.53
CA TYR A 375 4.48 0.63 -10.35
C TYR A 375 5.04 2.04 -10.59
N LEU A 376 5.51 2.71 -9.54
CA LEU A 376 6.11 4.04 -9.66
C LEU A 376 7.39 4.01 -10.51
N ARG A 377 8.23 2.98 -10.35
CA ARG A 377 9.46 2.82 -11.12
C ARG A 377 9.18 2.76 -12.62
N LEU A 378 8.15 2.03 -13.04
CA LEU A 378 7.73 1.98 -14.45
C LEU A 378 7.17 3.33 -14.92
N ALA A 379 6.40 4.03 -14.08
CA ALA A 379 5.91 5.36 -14.39
C ALA A 379 7.03 6.43 -14.49
N GLN A 380 8.23 6.19 -13.98
CA GLN A 380 9.37 7.10 -14.10
C GLN A 380 10.13 6.97 -15.43
N GLU A 381 9.81 5.98 -16.27
CA GLU A 381 10.37 5.86 -17.63
C GLU A 381 9.76 6.94 -18.53
N ALA A 382 10.21 8.20 -18.35
CA ALA A 382 9.59 9.39 -18.94
C ALA A 382 9.74 9.48 -20.47
N GLN A 383 10.75 8.82 -21.03
CA GLN A 383 11.01 8.78 -22.47
C GLN A 383 10.23 7.66 -23.19
N ASP A 384 9.63 6.73 -22.45
CA ASP A 384 8.81 5.66 -23.01
C ASP A 384 7.32 6.01 -22.84
N PRO A 385 6.57 6.27 -23.94
CA PRO A 385 5.13 6.53 -23.88
C PRO A 385 4.33 5.29 -23.47
N ASP A 386 4.92 4.10 -23.52
CA ASP A 386 4.32 2.83 -23.10
C ASP A 386 5.33 1.99 -22.30
N PRO A 387 5.64 2.39 -21.05
CA PRO A 387 6.64 1.71 -20.24
C PRO A 387 6.19 0.32 -19.78
N TRP A 388 4.92 0.00 -20.01
CA TRP A 388 4.29 -1.29 -19.75
C TRP A 388 4.31 -2.18 -21.00
N ARG A 389 4.86 -1.70 -22.13
CA ARG A 389 5.01 -2.48 -23.35
C ARG A 389 5.80 -3.75 -23.07
N GLY A 390 5.24 -4.86 -23.52
CA GLY A 390 5.80 -6.19 -23.31
C GLY A 390 5.39 -6.82 -21.99
N LEU A 391 4.58 -6.18 -21.13
CA LEU A 391 4.08 -6.82 -19.91
C LEU A 391 3.48 -8.21 -20.18
N TRP A 392 2.68 -8.31 -21.25
CA TRP A 392 2.20 -9.57 -21.80
C TRP A 392 2.98 -9.95 -23.07
N PRO A 393 3.24 -11.25 -23.30
CA PRO A 393 3.78 -11.70 -24.58
C PRO A 393 2.79 -11.34 -25.69
N VAL A 394 3.16 -10.40 -26.56
CA VAL A 394 2.37 -10.11 -27.75
C VAL A 394 2.77 -11.14 -28.80
N ARG A 395 1.80 -11.82 -29.42
CA ARG A 395 2.10 -12.68 -30.58
C ARG A 395 2.78 -11.81 -31.64
N PRO A 396 3.97 -12.21 -32.15
CA PRO A 396 4.59 -11.46 -33.22
C PRO A 396 3.61 -11.39 -34.39
N VAL A 397 3.30 -10.16 -34.81
CA VAL A 397 2.53 -9.93 -36.04
C VAL A 397 3.38 -10.53 -37.16
N ARG A 398 2.88 -11.58 -37.83
CA ARG A 398 3.55 -12.13 -39.00
C ARG A 398 3.73 -10.97 -40.00
N PRO A 399 4.95 -10.72 -40.51
CA PRO A 399 5.12 -9.74 -41.57
C PRO A 399 4.20 -10.14 -42.72
N ALA A 400 3.43 -9.18 -43.23
CA ALA A 400 2.59 -9.39 -44.39
C ALA A 400 3.49 -9.96 -45.49
N ARG A 401 3.15 -11.14 -46.01
CA ARG A 401 3.79 -11.66 -47.22
C ARG A 401 3.59 -10.59 -48.28
N LEU A 402 4.68 -9.94 -48.68
CA LEU A 402 4.72 -9.20 -49.94
C LEU A 402 4.31 -10.21 -51.01
N GLN A 403 3.14 -10.01 -51.59
CA GLN A 403 2.77 -10.68 -52.83
C GLN A 403 3.65 -10.04 -53.90
N THR A 404 4.71 -10.76 -54.28
CA THR A 404 5.45 -10.55 -55.53
C THR A 404 4.81 -11.37 -56.62
#